data_AF-A0A1M3PZV8-F1
#
_entry.id   AF-A0A1M3PZV8-F1
#
_cell.length_a   1.000
_cell.length_b   1.000
_cell.length_c   1.000
_cell.angle_alpha   90.00
_cell.angle_beta   90.00
_cell.angle_gamma   90.00
#
_symmetry.space_group_name_H-M   'P 1'
#
loop_
_entity.id
_entity.type
_entity.pdbx_description
1 polymer ?
#
loop_
_entity_poly.entity_id
_entity_poly.type
_entity_poly.pdbx_seq_one_letter_code
_entity_poly.pdbx_strand_id
1 'polypeptide(L)'
;MQSSLRKLSQKVVEEAAEVALEAVRKRTDTTVSESVDLLYHLVVLWHRLGIRPEDVWAEMQRRSAVTGITGKLPKKGGAIASCDSRSRADYRGLGEHDIASKTNPTRSEKK
;
A
#
# COMPACT_ATOMS: atom_id res chain seq x y z
N MET A 1 6.84 -21.11 25.99
CA MET A 1 7.76 -20.20 26.71
C MET A 1 7.40 -18.76 26.36
N GLN A 2 6.72 -18.01 27.24
CA GLN A 2 6.38 -16.62 26.95
C GLN A 2 7.58 -15.72 27.33
N SER A 3 8.38 -15.27 26.36
CA SER A 3 9.43 -14.26 26.59
C SER A 3 8.79 -12.93 26.99
N SER A 4 9.42 -12.09 27.82
CA SER A 4 8.82 -10.80 28.20
C SER A 4 8.93 -9.75 27.09
N LEU A 5 8.06 -8.74 27.08
CA LEU A 5 8.18 -7.60 26.15
C LEU A 5 9.55 -6.93 26.24
N ARG A 6 10.09 -6.78 27.46
CA ARG A 6 11.44 -6.26 27.70
C ARG A 6 12.51 -7.04 26.95
N LYS A 7 12.47 -8.38 27.01
CA LYS A 7 13.45 -9.24 26.34
C LYS A 7 13.33 -9.14 24.81
N LEU A 8 12.12 -9.07 24.28
CA LEU A 8 11.90 -8.87 22.85
C LEU A 8 12.42 -7.51 22.36
N SER A 9 12.09 -6.42 23.07
CA SER A 9 12.58 -5.09 22.73
C SER A 9 14.10 -5.00 22.80
N GLN A 10 14.73 -5.69 23.76
CA GLN A 10 16.19 -5.76 23.84
C GLN A 10 16.80 -6.42 22.60
N LYS A 11 16.25 -7.55 22.14
CA LYS A 11 16.74 -8.22 20.92
C LYS A 11 16.59 -7.33 19.69
N VAL A 12 15.46 -6.63 19.52
CA VAL A 12 15.29 -5.69 18.39
C VAL A 12 16.40 -4.63 18.36
N VAL A 13 16.82 -4.12 19.52
CA VAL A 13 17.90 -3.13 19.60
C VAL A 13 19.26 -3.76 19.27
N GLU A 14 19.52 -4.97 19.76
CA GLU A 14 20.73 -5.75 19.49
C GLU A 14 20.88 -6.01 17.99
N GLU A 15 19.88 -6.62 17.35
CA GLU A 15 19.94 -6.94 15.92
C GLU A 15 20.07 -5.68 15.05
N ALA A 16 19.40 -4.58 15.42
CA ALA A 16 19.51 -3.32 14.68
C ALA A 16 20.93 -2.75 14.73
N ALA A 17 21.61 -2.89 15.88
CA ALA A 17 23.00 -2.46 16.02
C ALA A 17 23.95 -3.36 15.20
N GLU A 18 23.71 -4.67 15.16
CA GLU A 18 24.50 -5.62 14.39
C GLU A 18 24.34 -5.41 12.89
N VAL A 19 23.11 -5.24 12.37
CA VAL A 19 22.84 -4.86 10.97
C VAL A 19 23.61 -3.59 10.60
N ALA A 20 23.52 -2.54 11.42
CA ALA A 20 24.19 -1.26 11.14
C ALA A 20 25.72 -1.41 11.11
N LEU A 21 26.27 -2.19 12.04
CA LEU A 21 27.71 -2.42 12.15
C LEU A 21 28.25 -3.27 10.98
N GLU A 22 27.56 -4.34 10.61
CA GLU A 22 27.95 -5.21 9.50
C GLU A 22 27.83 -4.50 8.14
N ALA A 23 26.84 -3.60 8.00
CA ALA A 23 26.71 -2.73 6.83
C ALA A 23 27.92 -1.78 6.70
N VAL A 24 28.37 -1.15 7.80
CA VAL A 24 29.59 -0.32 7.82
C VAL A 24 30.83 -1.15 7.46
N ARG A 25 30.88 -2.42 7.89
CA ARG A 25 31.95 -3.37 7.56
C ARG A 25 31.87 -3.93 6.13
N LYS A 26 30.83 -3.59 5.36
CA LYS A 26 30.58 -4.05 3.98
C LYS A 26 30.49 -5.58 3.86
N ARG A 27 29.95 -6.25 4.88
CA ARG A 27 29.75 -7.70 4.87
C ARG A 27 28.30 -8.02 4.54
N THR A 28 28.02 -8.26 3.26
CA THR A 28 26.65 -8.43 2.77
C THR A 28 25.96 -9.64 3.37
N ASP A 29 26.68 -10.76 3.49
CA ASP A 29 26.08 -12.02 3.93
C ASP A 29 25.67 -11.96 5.41
N THR A 30 26.53 -11.40 6.26
CA THR A 30 26.19 -11.19 7.68
C THR A 30 25.08 -10.15 7.82
N THR A 31 25.15 -9.05 7.06
CA THR A 31 24.09 -8.03 7.06
C THR A 31 22.73 -8.62 6.72
N VAL A 32 22.66 -9.56 5.76
CA VAL A 32 21.41 -10.26 5.41
C VAL A 32 20.93 -11.12 6.58
N SER A 33 21.81 -11.90 7.21
CA SER A 33 21.46 -12.72 8.38
C SER A 33 20.91 -11.88 9.53
N GLU A 34 21.61 -10.82 9.94
CA GLU A 34 21.15 -9.95 11.03
C GLU A 34 19.85 -9.21 10.66
N SER A 35 19.66 -8.91 9.37
CA SER A 35 18.41 -8.28 8.91
C SER A 35 17.22 -9.22 9.06
N VAL A 36 17.42 -10.53 8.85
CA VAL A 36 16.38 -11.55 9.07
C VAL A 36 16.01 -11.62 10.56
N ASP A 37 17.01 -11.65 11.45
CA ASP A 37 16.79 -11.72 12.89
C ASP A 37 16.11 -10.45 13.42
N LEU A 38 16.51 -9.28 12.93
CA LEU A 38 15.84 -8.00 13.22
C LEU A 38 14.36 -8.03 12.82
N LEU A 39 14.06 -8.45 11.59
CA LEU A 39 12.68 -8.52 11.09
C LEU A 39 11.85 -9.53 11.88
N TYR A 40 12.41 -10.68 12.22
CA TYR A 40 11.74 -11.69 13.03
C TYR A 40 11.35 -11.14 14.40
N HIS A 41 12.31 -10.57 15.13
CA HIS A 41 12.05 -10.01 16.46
C HIS A 41 11.08 -8.82 16.42
N LEU A 42 11.13 -8.01 15.37
CA LEU A 42 10.21 -6.90 15.16
C LEU A 42 8.77 -7.38 14.91
N VAL A 43 8.56 -8.38 14.05
CA VAL A 43 7.23 -8.95 13.77
C VAL A 43 6.64 -9.62 15.02
N VAL A 44 7.46 -10.35 15.79
CA VAL A 44 7.03 -10.94 17.06
C VAL A 44 6.64 -9.87 18.07
N LEU A 45 7.37 -8.75 18.11
CA LEU A 45 7.04 -7.60 18.96
C LEU A 45 5.70 -6.97 18.54
N TRP A 46 5.44 -6.80 17.25
CA TRP A 46 4.15 -6.31 16.76
C TRP A 46 3.00 -7.21 17.17
N HIS A 47 3.13 -8.52 16.97
CA HIS A 47 2.12 -9.49 17.37
C HIS A 47 1.80 -9.39 18.87
N ARG A 48 2.81 -9.22 19.72
CA ARG A 48 2.64 -9.04 21.17
C ARG A 48 1.95 -7.74 21.56
N LEU A 49 2.07 -6.69 20.73
CA LEU A 49 1.43 -5.40 20.93
C LEU A 49 0.06 -5.30 20.24
N GLY A 50 -0.38 -6.36 19.56
CA GLY A 50 -1.61 -6.33 18.76
C GLY A 50 -1.52 -5.44 17.51
N ILE A 51 -0.30 -5.10 17.08
CA ILE A 51 -0.07 -4.31 15.87
C ILE A 51 -0.10 -5.25 14.67
N ARG A 52 -0.90 -4.90 13.67
CA ARG A 52 -0.92 -5.66 12.43
C ARG A 52 0.17 -5.15 11.50
N PRO A 53 0.89 -6.04 10.79
CA PRO A 53 1.86 -5.62 9.78
C PRO A 53 1.26 -4.66 8.73
N GLU A 54 -0.01 -4.84 8.36
CA GLU A 54 -0.72 -3.95 7.42
C GLU A 54 -0.76 -2.49 7.88
N ASP A 55 -0.89 -2.26 9.19
CA ASP A 55 -0.91 -0.90 9.76
C ASP A 55 0.45 -0.21 9.57
N VAL A 56 1.55 -0.97 9.71
CA VAL A 56 2.91 -0.50 9.49
C VAL A 56 3.14 -0.17 8.01
N TRP A 57 2.70 -1.04 7.09
CA TRP A 57 2.82 -0.76 5.66
C TRP A 57 1.96 0.40 5.20
N ALA A 58 0.76 0.58 5.76
CA ALA A 58 -0.08 1.73 5.48
C ALA A 58 0.61 3.04 5.92
N GLU A 59 1.22 3.03 7.11
CA GLU A 59 1.98 4.18 7.61
C GLU A 59 3.23 4.46 6.77
N MET A 60 3.96 3.42 6.33
CA MET A 60 5.10 3.58 5.42
C MET A 60 4.68 4.25 4.11
N GLN A 61 3.59 3.78 3.48
CA GLN A 61 3.05 4.37 2.25
C GLN A 61 2.63 5.83 2.46
N ARG A 62 1.96 6.13 3.58
CA ARG A 62 1.59 7.51 3.94
C ARG A 62 2.82 8.41 4.04
N ARG A 63 3.91 7.94 4.65
CA ARG A 63 5.17 8.69 4.74
C ARG A 63 5.85 8.86 3.40
N SER A 64 5.92 7.81 2.58
CA SER A 64 6.48 7.88 1.23
C SER A 64 5.77 8.89 0.34
N ALA A 65 4.45 9.05 0.51
CA ALA A 65 3.66 10.06 -0.20
C ALA A 65 4.00 11.51 0.24
N VAL A 66 4.37 11.70 1.52
CA VAL A 66 4.75 13.01 2.07
C VAL A 66 6.20 13.38 1.74
N THR A 67 7.12 12.41 1.76
CA THR A 67 8.57 12.67 1.57
C THR A 67 9.00 12.73 0.11
N GLY A 68 8.08 12.53 -0.85
CA GLY A 68 8.33 12.75 -2.28
C GLY A 68 9.35 11.81 -2.92
N ILE A 69 9.78 10.74 -2.23
CA ILE A 69 10.77 9.78 -2.75
C ILE A 69 10.21 8.99 -3.95
N THR A 70 8.89 8.96 -4.12
CA THR A 70 8.25 8.50 -5.36
C THR A 70 7.81 9.71 -6.16
N GLY A 71 8.61 10.11 -7.15
CA GLY A 71 8.30 11.21 -8.05
C GLY A 71 6.94 11.04 -8.74
N LYS A 72 5.91 11.68 -8.19
CA LYS A 72 4.78 12.19 -8.98
C LYS A 72 4.82 13.71 -8.87
N LEU A 73 5.45 14.32 -9.87
CA LEU A 73 5.19 15.72 -10.21
C LEU A 73 3.67 15.87 -10.36
N PRO A 74 3.02 16.86 -9.72
CA PRO A 74 1.67 17.22 -10.11
C PRO A 74 1.75 17.73 -11.56
N LYS A 75 1.25 16.93 -12.51
CA LYS A 75 1.13 17.37 -13.90
C LYS A 75 0.18 18.56 -13.94
N LYS A 76 0.74 19.77 -14.03
CA LYS A 76 0.01 20.99 -14.36
C LYS A 76 -0.49 20.86 -15.79
N GLY A 77 -1.70 20.33 -15.95
CA GLY A 77 -2.43 20.30 -17.22
C GLY A 77 -3.32 21.52 -17.35
N GLY A 78 -2.73 22.71 -17.44
CA GLY A 78 -3.44 23.87 -17.94
C GLY A 78 -3.66 23.68 -19.44
N ALA A 79 -4.88 23.37 -19.83
CA ALA A 79 -5.37 23.57 -21.19
C ALA A 79 -6.61 24.45 -21.10
N ILE A 80 -6.37 25.76 -21.09
CA ILE A 80 -7.35 26.74 -21.54
C ILE A 80 -7.53 26.55 -23.05
N ALA A 81 -8.49 25.72 -23.46
CA ALA A 81 -8.94 25.68 -24.84
C ALA A 81 -10.16 26.60 -24.98
N SER A 82 -9.88 27.79 -25.52
CA SER A 82 -10.85 28.65 -26.18
C SER A 82 -11.63 27.86 -27.24
N CYS A 83 -12.95 27.95 -27.21
CA CYS A 83 -13.87 27.55 -28.28
C CYS A 83 -15.11 28.43 -28.12
N ASP A 84 -15.04 29.66 -28.63
CA ASP A 84 -15.81 30.12 -29.79
C ASP A 84 -17.29 29.70 -29.78
N SER A 85 -18.12 30.71 -29.53
CA SER A 85 -19.56 30.73 -29.68
C SER A 85 -19.96 30.44 -31.13
N ARG A 86 -20.53 29.25 -31.43
CA ARG A 86 -21.35 29.03 -32.63
C ARG A 86 -22.29 27.81 -32.52
N SER A 87 -23.60 28.11 -32.57
CA SER A 87 -24.77 27.27 -32.96
C SER A 87 -25.11 26.01 -32.14
N ARG A 88 -26.15 25.98 -31.30
CA ARG A 88 -27.59 25.87 -31.63
C ARG A 88 -27.90 24.75 -32.64
N ALA A 89 -28.11 23.53 -32.14
CA ALA A 89 -29.07 22.54 -32.64
C ALA A 89 -29.07 21.29 -31.73
N ASP A 90 -30.26 20.94 -31.24
CA ASP A 90 -30.75 19.57 -31.04
C ASP A 90 -30.16 18.69 -29.94
N TYR A 91 -30.74 18.78 -28.73
CA TYR A 91 -31.14 17.58 -27.98
C TYR A 91 -32.46 17.86 -27.25
N ARG A 92 -33.56 17.69 -27.98
CA ARG A 92 -34.93 17.59 -27.47
C ARG A 92 -35.18 16.11 -27.12
N GLY A 93 -35.31 15.83 -25.82
CA GLY A 93 -36.20 14.84 -25.21
C GLY A 93 -36.16 13.39 -25.68
N LEU A 94 -35.66 12.51 -24.80
CA LEU A 94 -36.17 11.17 -24.45
C LEU A 94 -35.58 10.91 -23.05
N GLY A 95 -36.30 10.86 -21.93
CA GLY A 95 -37.44 10.02 -21.60
C GLY A 95 -37.00 9.12 -20.43
N GLU A 96 -37.40 9.46 -19.21
CA GLU A 96 -37.24 8.62 -18.01
C GLU A 96 -37.89 7.26 -18.24
N HIS A 97 -37.21 6.14 -17.96
CA HIS A 97 -37.88 4.87 -17.63
C HIS A 97 -36.97 3.97 -16.78
N ASP A 98 -37.36 3.90 -15.52
CA ASP A 98 -37.48 2.73 -14.64
C ASP A 98 -36.47 1.59 -14.66
N ILE A 99 -35.95 1.39 -13.45
CA ILE A 99 -35.34 0.20 -12.88
C ILE A 99 -36.30 -0.99 -13.02
N ALA A 100 -35.92 -2.00 -13.80
CA ALA A 100 -36.50 -3.34 -13.66
C ALA A 100 -35.50 -4.43 -14.06
N SER A 101 -35.36 -5.36 -13.10
CA SER A 101 -34.74 -6.67 -13.15
C SER A 101 -35.05 -7.48 -14.42
N LYS A 102 -34.06 -8.27 -14.89
CA LYS A 102 -34.23 -9.64 -15.44
C LYS A 102 -32.87 -10.29 -15.75
N THR A 103 -32.53 -11.25 -14.89
CA THR A 103 -31.91 -12.58 -15.13
C THR A 103 -31.12 -12.83 -16.43
N ASN A 104 -29.87 -13.31 -16.26
CA ASN A 104 -28.98 -13.81 -17.32
C ASN A 104 -29.29 -15.30 -17.66
N PRO A 105 -29.15 -15.78 -18.93
CA PRO A 105 -29.78 -17.02 -19.37
C PRO A 105 -28.83 -18.19 -19.77
N THR A 106 -29.47 -19.36 -19.94
CA THR A 106 -29.08 -20.59 -20.69
C THR A 106 -28.04 -21.51 -20.02
N ARG A 107 -28.14 -22.86 -20.08
CA ARG A 107 -28.33 -23.71 -21.26
C ARG A 107 -28.65 -25.17 -20.88
N SER A 108 -29.39 -25.83 -21.77
CA SER A 108 -29.88 -27.23 -21.82
C SER A 108 -28.95 -28.35 -21.37
N GLU A 109 -29.52 -29.39 -20.75
CA GLU A 109 -29.12 -30.79 -20.95
C GLU A 109 -30.33 -31.63 -21.38
N LYS A 110 -30.15 -32.31 -22.52
CA LYS A 110 -30.99 -33.39 -23.03
C LYS A 110 -30.34 -34.70 -22.58
N LYS A 111 -31.10 -35.62 -21.97
CA LYS A 111 -31.35 -37.00 -22.43
C LYS A 111 -31.93 -37.83 -21.28
#